data_AF-A0AAD4T0E8-F1
#
_entry.id   AF-A0AAD4T0E8-F1
#
_cell.length_a   1.000
_cell.length_b   1.000
_cell.length_c   1.000
_cell.angle_alpha   90.00
_cell.angle_beta   90.00
_cell.angle_gamma   90.00
#
_symmetry.space_group_name_H-M   'P 1'
#
loop_
_entity.id
_entity.type
_entity.pdbx_description
1 polymer ?
#
loop_
_entity_poly.entity_id
_entity_poly.type
_entity_poly.pdbx_seq_one_letter_code
_entity_poly.pdbx_strand_id
1 'polypeptide(L)'
;MNIILFILYFVILIHIPCTSSSSNITKNNETSLSLSSSSHNFSCGDLQDIQCPFFIHGNSHQCVSRYPIELLCENNRTSATFNSKRFYVMGINYTSRYIRLIDPGLEKDSNCSSMPQNSLHYLRGVDLSFHFGCRPVIYMNCSGNLNDFPLYLNTSPCVNKSSSNKFSTYVMVDPLVSDIKNSCTSFLTSWIFDDAIYEAYIHENYTYEGTTFGSYSDVHDQMMKGFVLDYLEYEIPIQRKESGFVRFLGFIFNILLPYIYNYGITLDSGKVFIRGEFRSTHQK
;
A
#
# COMPACT_ATOMS: atom_id res chain seq x y z
N MET A 1 2.84 27.97 -29.78
CA MET A 1 1.79 28.91 -29.29
C MET A 1 2.27 29.45 -27.96
N ASN A 2 2.52 30.76 -27.85
CA ASN A 2 3.12 31.39 -26.67
C ASN A 2 2.24 31.16 -25.44
N ILE A 3 2.79 30.65 -24.34
CA ILE A 3 2.07 30.44 -23.06
C ILE A 3 1.38 31.73 -22.59
N ILE A 4 2.01 32.88 -22.86
CA ILE A 4 1.46 34.20 -22.57
C ILE A 4 0.20 34.50 -23.41
N LEU A 5 0.17 34.09 -24.68
CA LEU A 5 -1.02 34.22 -25.53
C LEU A 5 -2.15 33.30 -25.05
N PHE A 6 -1.83 32.11 -24.54
CA PHE A 6 -2.82 31.18 -24.01
C PHE A 6 -3.43 31.70 -22.69
N ILE A 7 -2.60 32.26 -21.81
CA ILE A 7 -3.07 32.88 -20.55
C ILE A 7 -3.92 34.12 -20.83
N LEU A 8 -3.50 34.99 -21.76
CA LEU A 8 -4.28 36.17 -22.15
C LEU A 8 -5.63 35.79 -22.77
N TYR A 9 -5.68 34.73 -23.58
CA TYR A 9 -6.93 34.22 -24.16
C TYR A 9 -7.92 33.75 -23.09
N PHE A 10 -7.43 33.07 -22.04
CA PHE A 10 -8.27 32.61 -20.93
C PHE A 10 -8.74 33.73 -19.99
N VAL A 11 -7.92 34.76 -19.75
CA VAL A 11 -8.32 35.93 -18.94
C VAL A 11 -9.45 36.71 -19.63
N ILE A 12 -9.44 36.79 -20.97
CA ILE A 12 -10.50 37.45 -21.74
C ILE A 12 -11.82 36.66 -21.65
N LEU A 13 -11.78 35.32 -21.63
CA LEU A 13 -12.96 34.47 -21.46
C LEU A 13 -13.59 34.56 -20.06
N ILE A 14 -12.82 34.93 -19.03
CA ILE A 14 -13.31 35.09 -17.64
C ILE A 14 -14.06 36.42 -17.44
N HIS A 15 -13.85 37.41 -18.32
CA HIS A 15 -14.51 38.72 -18.24
C HIS A 15 -15.79 38.84 -19.08
N ILE A 16 -16.29 37.77 -19.69
CA ILE A 16 -17.63 37.76 -20.28
C ILE A 16 -18.63 37.49 -19.14
N PRO A 17 -19.41 38.49 -18.68
CA PRO A 17 -20.44 38.24 -17.68
C PRO A 17 -21.51 37.34 -18.30
N CYS A 18 -21.56 36.08 -17.88
CA CYS A 18 -22.76 35.27 -18.06
C CYS A 18 -23.88 35.91 -17.25
N THR A 19 -24.81 36.57 -17.93
CA THR A 19 -26.12 36.91 -17.37
C THR A 19 -26.87 35.60 -17.13
N SER A 20 -26.87 35.12 -15.88
CA SER A 20 -27.75 34.04 -15.47
C SER A 20 -29.19 34.57 -15.41
N SER A 21 -30.03 34.11 -16.33
CA SER A 21 -31.47 34.24 -16.21
C SER A 21 -31.94 33.45 -14.98
N SER A 22 -32.58 34.13 -14.02
CA SER A 22 -33.24 33.46 -12.91
C SER A 22 -34.56 32.84 -13.40
N SER A 23 -34.63 31.53 -13.52
CA SER A 23 -35.91 30.83 -13.49
C SER A 23 -36.27 30.50 -12.04
N ASN A 24 -37.32 31.17 -11.54
CA ASN A 24 -37.94 30.83 -10.27
C ASN A 24 -38.60 29.45 -10.39
N ILE A 25 -38.06 28.45 -9.71
CA ILE A 25 -38.79 27.21 -9.43
C ILE A 25 -39.02 27.14 -7.92
N THR A 26 -40.29 26.97 -7.59
CA THR A 26 -40.92 26.98 -6.29
C THR A 26 -40.34 25.94 -5.34
N LYS A 27 -40.18 26.37 -4.08
CA LYS A 27 -39.85 25.52 -2.91
C LYS A 27 -40.89 24.42 -2.77
N ASN A 28 -40.51 23.18 -3.07
CA ASN A 28 -41.22 21.99 -2.60
C ASN A 28 -40.27 21.20 -1.71
N ASN A 29 -40.53 21.30 -0.41
CA ASN A 29 -40.24 20.36 0.68
C ASN A 29 -39.17 19.30 0.38
N GLU A 30 -37.90 19.66 0.63
CA GLU A 30 -36.90 18.65 0.96
C GLU A 30 -37.21 18.16 2.37
N THR A 31 -37.84 16.99 2.44
CA THR A 31 -37.77 16.12 3.61
C THR A 31 -36.30 15.96 3.93
N SER A 32 -35.87 16.54 5.05
CA SER A 32 -34.55 16.31 5.61
C SER A 32 -34.43 14.81 5.88
N LEU A 33 -33.89 14.07 4.91
CA LEU A 33 -33.24 12.80 5.19
C LEU A 33 -32.01 13.15 6.02
N SER A 34 -32.23 13.22 7.33
CA SER A 34 -31.19 12.91 8.28
C SER A 34 -30.66 11.54 7.89
N LEU A 35 -29.55 11.50 7.15
CA LEU A 35 -28.67 10.35 7.13
C LEU A 35 -28.18 10.22 8.56
N SER A 36 -28.99 9.56 9.39
CA SER A 36 -28.46 8.86 10.55
C SER A 36 -27.40 7.95 9.96
N SER A 37 -26.13 8.25 10.26
CA SER A 37 -25.03 7.32 10.14
C SER A 37 -25.39 6.11 11.01
N SER A 38 -26.20 5.22 10.46
CA SER A 38 -26.37 3.87 10.95
C SER A 38 -25.06 3.18 10.61
N SER A 39 -24.01 3.45 11.39
CA SER A 39 -22.78 2.69 11.41
C SER A 39 -23.14 1.29 11.92
N HIS A 40 -23.65 0.46 11.02
CA HIS A 40 -23.72 -0.96 11.27
C HIS A 40 -22.28 -1.46 11.23
N ASN A 41 -21.63 -1.38 12.40
CA ASN A 41 -20.34 -2.00 12.63
C ASN A 41 -20.48 -3.48 12.31
N PHE A 42 -19.81 -3.91 11.24
CA PHE A 42 -19.86 -5.30 10.83
C PHE A 42 -18.69 -6.04 11.48
N SER A 43 -18.93 -7.25 11.95
CA SER A 43 -17.89 -8.11 12.53
C SER A 43 -17.84 -9.43 11.77
N CYS A 44 -16.64 -10.01 11.62
CA CYS A 44 -16.46 -11.31 11.00
C CYS A 44 -15.26 -12.03 11.63
N GLY A 45 -15.51 -13.20 12.22
CA GLY A 45 -14.45 -13.93 12.93
C GLY A 45 -13.87 -13.10 14.07
N ASP A 46 -12.55 -12.96 14.06
CA ASP A 46 -11.81 -12.19 15.06
C ASP A 46 -11.87 -10.68 14.82
N LEU A 47 -12.30 -10.23 13.64
CA LEU A 47 -12.45 -8.80 13.34
C LEU A 47 -13.77 -8.27 13.88
N GLN A 48 -13.66 -7.24 14.72
CA GLN A 48 -14.79 -6.48 15.26
C GLN A 48 -14.78 -5.06 14.70
N ASP A 49 -15.94 -4.43 14.68
CA ASP A 49 -16.10 -3.02 14.33
C ASP A 49 -15.44 -2.63 13.00
N ILE A 50 -15.69 -3.43 11.95
CA ILE A 50 -15.22 -3.13 10.60
C ILE A 50 -15.89 -1.83 10.13
N GLN A 51 -15.06 -0.85 9.79
CA GLN A 51 -15.41 0.51 9.38
C GLN A 51 -14.85 0.79 7.99
N CYS A 52 -15.35 1.86 7.37
CA CYS A 52 -14.71 2.42 6.19
C CYS A 52 -13.22 2.69 6.43
N PRO A 53 -12.38 2.53 5.40
CA PRO A 53 -12.71 2.26 4.00
C PRO A 53 -13.02 0.78 3.69
N PHE A 54 -13.05 -0.12 4.68
CA PHE A 54 -13.34 -1.52 4.47
C PHE A 54 -14.85 -1.80 4.51
N PHE A 55 -15.31 -2.72 3.66
CA PHE A 55 -16.69 -3.18 3.68
C PHE A 55 -16.77 -4.67 3.38
N ILE A 56 -17.75 -5.36 3.96
CA ILE A 56 -18.02 -6.76 3.61
C ILE A 56 -18.79 -6.83 2.28
N HIS A 57 -18.41 -7.78 1.42
CA HIS A 57 -19.12 -8.08 0.17
C HIS A 57 -20.64 -8.14 0.39
N GLY A 58 -21.39 -7.43 -0.46
CA GLY A 58 -22.85 -7.28 -0.32
C GLY A 58 -23.32 -6.10 0.53
N ASN A 59 -22.43 -5.43 1.28
CA ASN A 59 -22.76 -4.28 2.15
C ASN A 59 -22.14 -2.94 1.68
N SER A 60 -21.79 -2.82 0.39
CA SER A 60 -21.07 -1.64 -0.15
C SER A 60 -21.85 -0.32 -0.02
N HIS A 61 -23.18 -0.35 0.04
CA HIS A 61 -24.04 0.84 0.10
C HIS A 61 -23.82 1.72 1.34
N GLN A 62 -23.15 1.21 2.37
CA GLN A 62 -22.91 1.93 3.62
C GLN A 62 -21.49 2.51 3.72
N CYS A 63 -20.61 2.26 2.74
CA CYS A 63 -19.24 2.77 2.78
C CYS A 63 -18.93 3.77 1.67
N VAL A 64 -18.78 5.05 2.05
CA VAL A 64 -18.42 6.15 1.14
C VAL A 64 -16.95 6.48 1.31
N SER A 65 -16.10 5.76 0.59
CA SER A 65 -14.66 6.05 0.49
C SER A 65 -14.28 6.28 -0.98
N ARG A 66 -13.24 7.08 -1.23
CA ARG A 66 -12.65 7.19 -2.56
C ARG A 66 -12.06 5.85 -3.02
N TYR A 67 -11.57 5.06 -2.07
CA TYR A 67 -10.88 3.78 -2.31
C TYR A 67 -11.43 2.72 -1.36
N PRO A 68 -12.68 2.25 -1.59
CA PRO A 68 -13.28 1.25 -0.72
C PRO A 68 -12.60 -0.10 -0.94
N ILE A 69 -12.28 -0.81 0.15
CA ILE A 69 -11.62 -2.11 0.10
C ILE A 69 -12.64 -3.19 0.49
N GLU A 70 -12.88 -4.09 -0.45
CA GLU A 70 -13.80 -5.20 -0.25
C GLU A 70 -13.17 -6.32 0.58
N LEU A 71 -13.91 -6.76 1.59
CA LEU A 71 -13.60 -7.91 2.43
C LEU A 71 -14.62 -9.03 2.20
N LEU A 72 -14.15 -10.27 2.18
CA LEU A 72 -14.98 -11.47 2.13
C LEU A 72 -15.00 -12.12 3.51
N CYS A 73 -16.20 -12.45 3.99
CA CYS A 73 -16.41 -13.20 5.22
C CYS A 73 -16.95 -14.60 4.89
N GLU A 74 -16.11 -15.62 5.04
CA GLU A 74 -16.50 -17.01 4.80
C GLU A 74 -16.09 -17.87 6.00
N ASN A 75 -17.02 -18.68 6.53
CA ASN A 75 -16.76 -19.58 7.66
C ASN A 75 -16.10 -18.90 8.87
N ASN A 76 -16.60 -17.72 9.28
CA ASN A 76 -16.02 -16.90 10.35
C ASN A 76 -14.55 -16.49 10.11
N ARG A 77 -14.12 -16.41 8.85
CA ARG A 77 -12.77 -15.96 8.49
C ARG A 77 -12.84 -14.83 7.47
N THR A 78 -12.26 -13.69 7.82
CA THR A 78 -12.16 -12.55 6.92
C THR A 78 -10.98 -12.69 5.98
N SER A 79 -11.17 -12.26 4.74
CA SER A 79 -10.12 -12.25 3.72
C SER A 79 -10.29 -11.08 2.76
N ALA A 80 -9.20 -10.66 2.15
CA ALA A 80 -9.17 -9.60 1.15
C ALA A 80 -8.43 -10.10 -0.09
N THR A 81 -8.80 -9.58 -1.25
CA THR A 81 -8.16 -9.93 -2.52
C THR A 81 -7.37 -8.75 -3.05
N PHE A 82 -6.06 -8.94 -3.22
CA PHE A 82 -5.15 -7.94 -3.78
C PHE A 82 -4.41 -8.54 -4.98
N ASN A 83 -4.46 -7.87 -6.14
CA ASN A 83 -3.91 -8.39 -7.41
C ASN A 83 -4.33 -9.82 -7.73
N SER A 84 -5.61 -10.14 -7.53
CA SER A 84 -6.16 -11.48 -7.75
C SER A 84 -5.57 -12.57 -6.83
N LYS A 85 -4.90 -12.17 -5.74
CA LYS A 85 -4.39 -13.06 -4.68
C LYS A 85 -5.18 -12.83 -3.42
N ARG A 86 -5.63 -13.92 -2.79
CA ARG A 86 -6.47 -13.88 -1.60
C ARG A 86 -5.59 -14.05 -0.36
N PHE A 87 -5.76 -13.16 0.61
CA PHE A 87 -5.08 -13.18 1.90
C PHE A 87 -6.10 -13.19 3.03
N TYR A 88 -5.78 -13.83 4.14
CA TYR A 88 -6.58 -13.73 5.34
C TYR A 88 -6.23 -12.46 6.09
N VAL A 89 -7.25 -11.77 6.60
CA VAL A 89 -7.07 -10.55 7.38
C VAL A 89 -6.88 -10.93 8.83
N MET A 90 -5.73 -10.56 9.40
CA MET A 90 -5.42 -10.79 10.81
C MET A 90 -5.88 -9.63 11.69
N GLY A 91 -5.88 -8.40 11.15
CA GLY A 91 -6.21 -7.21 11.90
C GLY A 91 -6.22 -5.98 11.01
N ILE A 92 -6.96 -4.96 11.43
CA ILE A 92 -7.03 -3.65 10.79
C ILE A 92 -6.72 -2.61 11.87
N ASN A 93 -5.80 -1.70 11.57
CA ASN A 93 -5.48 -0.58 12.44
C ASN A 93 -5.91 0.72 11.77
N TYR A 94 -7.01 1.30 12.28
CA TYR A 94 -7.57 2.55 11.75
C TYR A 94 -6.74 3.78 12.10
N THR A 95 -6.05 3.78 13.24
CA THR A 95 -5.22 4.91 13.67
C THR A 95 -3.95 5.03 12.82
N SER A 96 -3.23 3.92 12.65
CA SER A 96 -2.01 3.86 11.84
C SER A 96 -2.28 3.62 10.36
N ARG A 97 -3.55 3.39 9.98
CA ARG A 97 -4.05 3.16 8.61
C ARG A 97 -3.36 2.01 7.89
N TYR A 98 -3.28 0.86 8.56
CA TYR A 98 -2.78 -0.35 7.94
C TYR A 98 -3.69 -1.56 8.14
N ILE A 99 -3.58 -2.52 7.23
CA ILE A 99 -4.19 -3.85 7.32
C ILE A 99 -3.09 -4.91 7.43
N ARG A 100 -3.22 -5.81 8.39
CA ARG A 100 -2.32 -6.95 8.60
C ARG A 100 -2.91 -8.20 7.97
N LEU A 101 -2.10 -8.88 7.16
CA LEU A 101 -2.49 -9.97 6.29
C LEU A 101 -1.59 -11.19 6.48
N ILE A 102 -2.14 -12.37 6.27
CA ILE A 102 -1.38 -13.63 6.21
C ILE A 102 -1.74 -14.42 4.95
N ASP A 103 -0.74 -15.03 4.34
CA ASP A 103 -0.94 -15.91 3.19
C ASP A 103 -1.70 -17.19 3.61
N PRO A 104 -2.74 -17.62 2.86
CA PRO A 104 -3.49 -18.82 3.18
C PRO A 104 -2.69 -20.12 3.22
N GLY A 105 -1.55 -20.17 2.52
CA GLY A 105 -0.63 -21.30 2.54
C GLY A 105 0.15 -21.44 3.84
N LEU A 106 0.17 -20.39 4.67
CA LEU A 106 0.78 -20.41 6.00
C LEU A 106 -0.24 -20.92 7.02
N GLU A 107 -0.27 -22.24 7.18
CA GLU A 107 -1.10 -22.93 8.17
C GLU A 107 -0.52 -22.75 9.58
N LYS A 108 -1.41 -22.67 10.58
CA LYS A 108 -1.10 -22.42 11.99
C LYS A 108 -0.60 -23.69 12.71
N ASP A 109 0.23 -24.48 12.02
CA ASP A 109 0.83 -25.68 12.57
C ASP A 109 2.27 -25.36 12.99
N SER A 110 2.62 -25.72 14.22
CA SER A 110 3.83 -25.26 14.95
C SER A 110 5.16 -25.81 14.41
N ASN A 111 5.21 -26.35 13.20
CA ASN A 111 6.31 -27.17 12.71
C ASN A 111 7.04 -26.56 11.50
N CYS A 112 6.88 -25.26 11.24
CA CYS A 112 7.49 -24.53 10.12
C CYS A 112 7.32 -25.15 8.71
N SER A 113 6.48 -26.19 8.55
CA SER A 113 6.35 -26.98 7.32
C SER A 113 5.47 -26.33 6.25
N SER A 114 4.73 -25.28 6.61
CA SER A 114 3.83 -24.58 5.71
C SER A 114 4.60 -23.57 4.84
N MET A 115 4.09 -23.30 3.64
CA MET A 115 4.72 -22.39 2.68
C MET A 115 3.68 -21.44 2.10
N PRO A 116 4.06 -20.19 1.79
CA PRO A 116 3.14 -19.26 1.13
C PRO A 116 2.69 -19.81 -0.23
N GLN A 117 1.44 -19.57 -0.58
CA GLN A 117 0.85 -19.99 -1.85
C GLN A 117 0.81 -18.86 -2.88
N ASN A 118 0.84 -17.59 -2.44
CA ASN A 118 0.72 -16.46 -3.33
C ASN A 118 2.00 -15.62 -3.36
N SER A 119 2.45 -15.31 -4.58
CA SER A 119 3.40 -14.23 -4.81
C SER A 119 2.69 -12.89 -4.93
N LEU A 120 3.04 -11.94 -4.06
CA LEU A 120 2.58 -10.55 -4.14
C LEU A 120 3.78 -9.64 -4.41
N HIS A 121 3.94 -9.15 -5.64
CA HIS A 121 5.13 -8.37 -6.02
C HIS A 121 4.90 -6.85 -6.02
N TYR A 122 3.71 -6.42 -6.41
CA TYR A 122 3.45 -5.00 -6.66
C TYR A 122 1.95 -4.73 -6.60
N LEU A 123 1.51 -3.78 -5.79
CA LEU A 123 0.11 -3.35 -5.69
C LEU A 123 -0.12 -2.24 -6.74
N ARG A 124 -0.73 -2.57 -7.88
CA ARG A 124 -1.03 -1.59 -8.96
C ARG A 124 -2.51 -1.20 -8.88
N GLY A 125 -2.79 0.10 -8.81
CA GLY A 125 -4.15 0.62 -8.94
C GLY A 125 -5.04 0.47 -7.70
N VAL A 126 -4.45 0.11 -6.55
CA VAL A 126 -5.09 0.15 -5.25
C VAL A 126 -4.25 1.11 -4.42
N ASP A 127 -4.84 2.05 -3.69
CA ASP A 127 -4.15 2.95 -2.77
C ASP A 127 -3.64 2.20 -1.53
N LEU A 128 -2.84 1.19 -1.80
CA LEU A 128 -2.19 0.29 -0.88
C LEU A 128 -0.70 0.26 -1.18
N SER A 129 0.10 0.31 -0.12
CA SER A 129 1.54 0.13 -0.19
C SER A 129 1.99 -0.82 0.91
N PHE A 130 3.12 -1.48 0.72
CA PHE A 130 3.75 -2.19 1.85
C PHE A 130 4.12 -1.19 2.94
N HIS A 131 3.75 -1.51 4.18
CA HIS A 131 4.08 -0.65 5.31
C HIS A 131 5.58 -0.58 5.53
N PHE A 132 6.06 0.54 6.08
CA PHE A 132 7.47 0.66 6.45
C PHE A 132 7.83 -0.42 7.47
N GLY A 133 8.89 -1.20 7.20
CA GLY A 133 9.26 -2.39 7.98
C GLY A 133 8.82 -3.71 7.35
N CYS A 134 8.02 -3.69 6.29
CA CYS A 134 7.78 -4.89 5.48
C CYS A 134 9.03 -5.26 4.67
N ARG A 135 9.46 -6.51 4.77
CA ARG A 135 10.63 -7.05 4.06
C ARG A 135 10.23 -8.23 3.18
N PRO A 136 10.72 -8.30 1.94
CA PRO A 136 10.39 -9.40 1.05
C PRO A 136 11.11 -10.68 1.49
N VAL A 137 10.42 -11.80 1.39
CA VAL A 137 10.96 -13.14 1.60
C VAL A 137 10.93 -13.88 0.28
N ILE A 138 12.07 -14.34 -0.22
CA ILE A 138 12.17 -15.02 -1.51
C ILE A 138 12.56 -16.47 -1.30
N TYR A 139 11.65 -17.37 -1.68
CA TYR A 139 11.91 -18.79 -1.84
C TYR A 139 12.46 -19.07 -3.22
N MET A 140 13.45 -19.97 -3.30
CA MET A 140 14.06 -20.38 -4.56
C MET A 140 14.58 -21.81 -4.49
N ASN A 141 14.59 -22.50 -5.62
CA ASN A 141 15.18 -23.83 -5.76
C ASN A 141 16.54 -23.71 -6.46
N CYS A 142 17.60 -24.16 -5.80
CA CYS A 142 18.97 -24.05 -6.31
C CYS A 142 19.57 -25.42 -6.57
N SER A 143 20.33 -25.56 -7.68
CA SER A 143 20.95 -26.83 -8.11
C SER A 143 22.25 -27.19 -7.38
N GLY A 144 22.69 -26.37 -6.43
CA GLY A 144 23.90 -26.59 -5.62
C GLY A 144 23.62 -26.51 -4.12
N ASN A 145 24.56 -27.04 -3.33
CA ASN A 145 24.55 -26.82 -1.89
C ASN A 145 25.03 -25.40 -1.60
N LEU A 146 24.20 -24.61 -0.93
CA LEU A 146 24.47 -23.22 -0.57
C LEU A 146 24.47 -23.00 0.95
N ASN A 147 24.55 -24.07 1.75
CA ASN A 147 24.56 -23.98 3.22
C ASN A 147 25.74 -23.18 3.78
N ASP A 148 26.84 -23.07 3.02
CA ASP A 148 28.03 -22.29 3.42
C ASP A 148 27.84 -20.77 3.22
N PHE A 149 26.74 -20.34 2.57
CA PHE A 149 26.44 -18.93 2.32
C PHE A 149 25.41 -18.42 3.34
N PRO A 150 25.76 -17.46 4.22
CA PRO A 150 24.89 -17.03 5.32
C PRO A 150 23.52 -16.48 4.92
N LEU A 151 23.40 -15.91 3.71
CA LEU A 151 22.13 -15.37 3.21
C LEU A 151 21.14 -16.47 2.79
N TYR A 152 21.61 -17.70 2.56
CA TYR A 152 20.81 -18.81 2.03
C TYR A 152 20.32 -19.71 3.17
N LEU A 153 19.09 -19.50 3.61
CA LEU A 153 18.48 -20.29 4.67
C LEU A 153 17.84 -21.55 4.10
N ASN A 154 18.38 -22.71 4.45
CA ASN A 154 17.88 -24.00 3.97
C ASN A 154 16.51 -24.33 4.58
N THR A 155 15.52 -24.67 3.76
CA THR A 155 14.16 -24.98 4.25
C THR A 155 13.97 -26.45 4.62
N SER A 156 14.92 -27.33 4.29
CA SER A 156 14.80 -28.78 4.48
C SER A 156 14.53 -29.24 5.94
N PRO A 157 14.98 -28.53 7.01
CA PRO A 157 14.61 -28.90 8.38
C PRO A 157 13.10 -28.82 8.66
N CYS A 158 12.37 -28.03 7.87
CA CYS A 158 10.95 -27.76 8.07
C CYS A 158 10.07 -28.32 6.94
N VAL A 159 10.53 -28.18 5.69
CA VAL A 159 9.77 -28.50 4.49
C VAL A 159 10.41 -29.67 3.77
N ASN A 160 9.89 -30.87 4.02
CA ASN A 160 10.24 -32.07 3.26
C ASN A 160 9.50 -32.08 1.92
N LYS A 161 9.97 -31.29 0.95
CA LYS A 161 9.69 -31.62 -0.44
C LYS A 161 10.54 -32.83 -0.78
N SER A 162 9.91 -33.92 -1.24
CA SER A 162 10.59 -35.04 -1.88
C SER A 162 11.43 -34.48 -3.01
N SER A 163 12.68 -34.12 -2.69
CA SER A 163 13.56 -33.46 -3.62
C SER A 163 13.84 -34.47 -4.70
N SER A 164 13.52 -34.14 -5.95
CA SER A 164 14.35 -34.67 -7.01
C SER A 164 15.79 -34.35 -6.60
N ASN A 165 16.69 -35.34 -6.54
CA ASN A 165 18.07 -35.24 -6.00
C ASN A 165 18.96 -34.11 -6.59
N LYS A 166 18.40 -33.21 -7.40
CA LYS A 166 19.08 -32.12 -8.12
C LYS A 166 18.84 -30.73 -7.53
N PHE A 167 17.83 -30.49 -6.69
CA PHE A 167 17.51 -29.14 -6.21
C PHE A 167 17.18 -29.09 -4.72
N SER A 168 17.72 -28.08 -4.03
CA SER A 168 17.38 -27.73 -2.64
C SER A 168 16.66 -26.39 -2.59
N THR A 169 15.68 -26.25 -1.71
CA THR A 169 14.94 -25.00 -1.51
C THR A 169 15.62 -24.15 -0.44
N TYR A 170 15.81 -22.87 -0.77
CA TYR A 170 16.38 -21.86 0.13
C TYR A 170 15.47 -20.65 0.23
N VAL A 171 15.63 -19.92 1.32
CA VAL A 171 14.94 -18.66 1.60
C VAL A 171 15.97 -17.56 1.85
N MET A 172 15.68 -16.38 1.31
CA MET A 172 16.37 -15.13 1.60
C MET A 172 15.36 -14.10 2.11
N VAL A 173 15.77 -13.27 3.07
CA VAL A 173 15.00 -12.11 3.52
C VAL A 173 15.70 -10.86 3.04
N ASP A 174 14.95 -10.00 2.34
CA ASP A 174 15.42 -8.74 1.80
C ASP A 174 16.67 -8.82 0.90
N PRO A 175 16.74 -9.78 -0.06
CA PRO A 175 17.92 -9.94 -0.89
C PRO A 175 18.05 -8.85 -1.96
N LEU A 176 19.29 -8.46 -2.29
CA LEU A 176 19.58 -7.77 -3.53
C LEU A 176 19.56 -8.76 -4.69
N VAL A 177 19.25 -8.27 -5.89
CA VAL A 177 19.29 -9.09 -7.11
C VAL A 177 20.69 -9.69 -7.34
N SER A 178 21.75 -8.96 -6.94
CA SER A 178 23.14 -9.41 -7.02
C SER A 178 23.47 -10.58 -6.09
N ASP A 179 22.70 -10.78 -5.01
CA ASP A 179 22.94 -11.85 -4.04
C ASP A 179 22.47 -13.20 -4.58
N ILE A 180 21.51 -13.19 -5.51
CA ILE A 180 20.89 -14.39 -6.08
C ILE A 180 21.86 -15.05 -7.08
N LYS A 181 22.39 -16.21 -6.71
CA LYS A 181 23.18 -17.08 -7.59
C LYS A 181 22.36 -17.56 -8.80
N ASN A 182 23.04 -17.59 -9.95
CA ASN A 182 22.48 -18.09 -11.22
C ASN A 182 22.04 -19.57 -11.18
N SER A 183 22.48 -20.35 -10.18
CA SER A 183 22.04 -21.73 -9.97
C SER A 183 20.63 -21.86 -9.39
N CYS A 184 20.03 -20.74 -8.97
CA CYS A 184 18.71 -20.69 -8.36
C CYS A 184 17.62 -20.37 -9.40
N THR A 185 16.52 -21.09 -9.31
CA THR A 185 15.34 -21.01 -10.18
C THR A 185 14.07 -21.16 -9.36
N SER A 186 12.89 -21.07 -9.99
CA SER A 186 11.59 -21.24 -9.33
C SER A 186 11.39 -20.32 -8.12
N PHE A 187 11.10 -19.05 -8.39
CA PHE A 187 10.92 -18.03 -7.36
C PHE A 187 9.48 -17.97 -6.85
N LEU A 188 9.34 -17.89 -5.53
CA LEU A 188 8.09 -17.60 -4.83
C LEU A 188 8.37 -16.49 -3.82
N THR A 189 7.57 -15.43 -3.83
CA THR A 189 7.80 -14.27 -2.96
C THR A 189 6.73 -14.15 -1.90
N SER A 190 7.13 -13.86 -0.68
CA SER A 190 6.27 -13.54 0.44
C SER A 190 6.81 -12.30 1.16
N TRP A 191 6.24 -11.97 2.31
CA TRP A 191 6.58 -10.78 3.07
C TRP A 191 6.49 -11.08 4.56
N ILE A 192 7.35 -10.42 5.33
CA ILE A 192 7.26 -10.32 6.78
C ILE A 192 7.12 -8.86 7.17
N PHE A 193 6.56 -8.61 8.34
CA PHE A 193 6.64 -7.31 9.00
C PHE A 193 7.69 -7.36 10.11
N ASP A 194 8.74 -6.54 10.01
CA ASP A 194 9.81 -6.42 10.98
C ASP A 194 9.50 -5.26 11.93
N ASP A 195 8.80 -5.56 13.04
CA ASP A 195 8.39 -4.56 14.03
C ASP A 195 9.59 -3.73 14.54
N ALA A 196 10.78 -4.33 14.64
CA ALA A 196 11.98 -3.64 15.12
C ALA A 196 12.47 -2.55 14.15
N ILE A 197 12.34 -2.78 12.84
CA ILE A 197 12.62 -1.74 11.83
C ILE A 197 11.62 -0.60 11.96
N TYR A 198 10.35 -0.92 12.14
CA TYR A 198 9.29 0.07 12.29
C TYR A 198 9.52 0.96 13.53
N GLU A 199 9.82 0.36 14.68
CA GLU A 199 10.14 1.10 15.91
C GLU A 199 11.39 1.96 15.76
N ALA A 200 12.45 1.45 15.13
CA ALA A 200 13.65 2.22 14.86
C ALA A 200 13.36 3.47 14.02
N TYR A 201 12.48 3.36 13.02
CA TYR A 201 12.08 4.50 12.20
C TYR A 201 11.28 5.55 12.96
N ILE A 202 10.30 5.14 13.79
CA ILE A 202 9.54 6.07 14.63
C ILE A 202 10.47 6.84 15.58
N HIS A 203 11.52 6.17 16.07
CA HIS A 203 12.52 6.77 16.95
C HIS A 203 13.68 7.45 16.20
N GLU A 204 13.54 7.70 14.90
CA GLU A 204 14.54 8.35 14.03
C GLU A 204 15.93 7.68 14.06
N ASN A 205 15.96 6.39 14.38
CA ASN A 205 17.17 5.58 14.40
C ASN A 205 17.39 4.89 13.05
N TYR A 206 17.75 5.69 12.05
CA TYR A 206 17.89 5.26 10.66
C TYR A 206 19.08 4.33 10.38
N THR A 207 19.92 4.03 11.38
CA THR A 207 21.09 3.15 11.23
C THR A 207 20.79 1.68 11.57
N TYR A 208 19.55 1.36 11.98
CA TYR A 208 19.16 -0.01 12.30
C TYR A 208 19.04 -0.87 11.02
N GLU A 209 19.85 -1.93 10.91
CA GLU A 209 19.94 -2.79 9.72
C GLU A 209 18.89 -3.93 9.67
N GLY A 210 17.91 -3.91 10.58
CA GLY A 210 16.84 -4.91 10.62
C GLY A 210 17.21 -6.20 11.32
N THR A 211 16.22 -7.08 11.47
CA THR A 211 16.41 -8.37 12.14
C THR A 211 17.16 -9.34 11.22
N THR A 212 18.25 -9.96 11.72
CA THR A 212 18.92 -11.06 11.02
C THR A 212 18.34 -12.41 11.45
N PHE A 213 18.20 -13.35 10.51
CA PHE A 213 17.63 -14.67 10.78
C PHE A 213 18.70 -15.76 10.70
N GLY A 214 18.76 -16.64 11.71
CA GLY A 214 19.73 -17.73 11.75
C GLY A 214 19.25 -19.00 11.03
N SER A 215 17.94 -19.15 10.88
CA SER A 215 17.31 -20.33 10.32
C SER A 215 16.03 -20.01 9.56
N TYR A 216 15.59 -20.96 8.72
CA TYR A 216 14.30 -20.83 8.05
C TYR A 216 13.12 -20.83 9.04
N SER A 217 13.21 -21.57 10.14
CA SER A 217 12.17 -21.56 11.18
C SER A 217 11.97 -20.15 11.76
N ASP A 218 13.03 -19.38 11.97
CA ASP A 218 12.91 -18.01 12.48
C ASP A 218 12.17 -17.11 11.48
N VAL A 219 12.44 -17.27 10.18
CA VAL A 219 11.72 -16.55 9.12
C VAL A 219 10.27 -16.99 9.05
N HIS A 220 10.02 -18.30 9.17
CA HIS A 220 8.67 -18.87 9.20
C HIS A 220 7.85 -18.30 10.35
N ASP A 221 8.39 -18.29 11.56
CA ASP A 221 7.75 -17.71 12.74
C ASP A 221 7.39 -16.22 12.54
N GLN A 222 8.23 -15.46 11.84
CA GLN A 222 7.90 -14.08 11.47
C GLN A 222 6.81 -14.00 10.39
N MET A 223 6.84 -14.86 9.37
CA MET A 223 5.77 -14.91 8.36
C MET A 223 4.42 -15.27 9.00
N MET A 224 4.41 -16.08 10.04
CA MET A 224 3.20 -16.42 10.81
C MET A 224 2.58 -15.22 11.54
N LYS A 225 3.34 -14.14 11.78
CA LYS A 225 2.80 -12.87 12.31
C LYS A 225 2.14 -12.00 11.24
N GLY A 226 2.26 -12.38 9.97
CA GLY A 226 1.72 -11.67 8.83
C GLY A 226 2.58 -10.49 8.37
N PHE A 227 2.15 -9.88 7.27
CA PHE A 227 2.72 -8.66 6.71
C PHE A 227 1.67 -7.55 6.68
N VAL A 228 2.12 -6.32 6.50
CA VAL A 228 1.28 -5.13 6.68
C VAL A 228 1.24 -4.30 5.40
N LEU A 229 0.03 -3.90 5.01
CA LEU A 229 -0.19 -2.93 3.94
C LEU A 229 -0.81 -1.65 4.51
N ASP A 230 -0.24 -0.51 4.17
CA ASP A 230 -0.90 0.78 4.37
C ASP A 230 -2.07 0.92 3.43
N TYR A 231 -3.11 1.62 3.86
CA TYR A 231 -4.21 2.05 3.01
C TYR A 231 -4.44 3.55 3.12
N LEU A 232 -4.82 4.18 2.01
CA LEU A 232 -5.23 5.59 2.04
C LEU A 232 -6.73 5.68 2.30
N GLU A 233 -7.06 6.46 3.32
CA GLU A 233 -8.40 6.97 3.53
C GLU A 233 -8.42 8.44 3.10
N TYR A 234 -9.00 8.70 1.94
CA TYR A 234 -9.54 10.03 1.66
C TYR A 234 -11.03 9.92 1.84
N GLU A 235 -11.54 10.44 2.96
CA GLU A 235 -12.96 10.77 3.04
C GLU A 235 -13.29 11.62 1.82
N ILE A 236 -14.26 11.19 1.01
CA ILE A 236 -14.81 12.09 0.01
C ILE A 236 -15.46 13.20 0.83
N PRO A 237 -15.00 14.47 0.74
CA PRO A 237 -15.78 15.54 1.33
C PRO A 237 -17.12 15.48 0.62
N ILE A 238 -18.17 15.07 1.36
CA ILE A 238 -19.56 15.14 0.93
C ILE A 238 -19.67 16.47 0.23
N GLN A 239 -20.04 16.46 -1.06
CA GLN A 239 -20.11 17.63 -1.92
C GLN A 239 -20.78 18.79 -1.18
N ARG A 240 -19.98 19.59 -0.46
CA ARG A 240 -20.38 20.91 -0.03
C ARG A 240 -20.65 21.59 -1.36
N LYS A 241 -21.79 22.27 -1.51
CA LYS A 241 -22.05 23.13 -2.67
C LYS A 241 -20.95 24.19 -2.70
N GLU A 242 -19.80 23.82 -3.25
CA GLU A 242 -18.70 24.72 -3.50
C GLU A 242 -19.07 25.47 -4.77
N SER A 243 -18.90 26.80 -4.74
CA SER A 243 -19.15 27.61 -5.91
C SER A 243 -18.26 27.12 -7.05
N GLY A 244 -18.72 27.26 -8.30
CA GLY A 244 -17.95 26.85 -9.48
C GLY A 244 -16.52 27.44 -9.51
N PHE A 245 -16.30 28.54 -8.80
CA PHE A 245 -15.00 29.17 -8.60
C PHE A 245 -14.00 28.31 -7.80
N VAL A 246 -14.44 27.63 -6.72
CA VAL A 246 -13.53 26.79 -5.90
C VAL A 246 -13.13 25.53 -6.65
N ARG A 247 -14.07 24.91 -7.37
CA ARG A 247 -13.77 23.80 -8.29
C ARG A 247 -12.78 24.20 -9.39
N PHE A 248 -12.94 25.41 -9.94
CA PHE A 248 -12.01 25.94 -10.93
C PHE A 248 -10.60 26.14 -10.35
N LEU A 249 -10.48 26.70 -9.14
CA LEU A 249 -9.19 26.84 -8.46
C LEU A 249 -8.52 25.48 -8.18
N GLY A 250 -9.28 24.47 -7.77
CA GLY A 250 -8.76 23.11 -7.61
C GLY A 250 -8.29 22.49 -8.93
N PHE A 251 -8.96 22.77 -10.04
CA PHE A 251 -8.54 22.31 -11.37
C PHE A 251 -7.25 22.99 -11.83
N ILE A 252 -7.15 24.31 -11.62
CA ILE A 252 -5.94 25.10 -11.87
C ILE A 252 -4.78 24.56 -11.02
N PHE A 253 -5.00 24.27 -9.75
CA PHE A 253 -3.97 23.72 -8.86
C PHE A 253 -3.45 22.37 -9.35
N ASN A 254 -4.32 21.47 -9.79
CA ASN A 254 -3.93 20.17 -10.37
C ASN A 254 -3.20 20.28 -11.70
N ILE A 255 -3.54 21.27 -12.54
CA ILE A 255 -2.81 21.55 -13.79
C ILE A 255 -1.43 22.15 -13.50
N LEU A 256 -1.30 22.97 -12.46
CA LEU A 256 -0.05 23.65 -12.10
C LEU A 256 0.88 22.78 -11.23
N LEU A 257 0.35 21.78 -10.51
CA LEU A 257 1.13 20.87 -9.66
C LEU A 257 2.36 20.25 -10.37
N PRO A 258 2.23 19.73 -11.62
CA PRO A 258 3.35 19.17 -12.37
C PRO A 258 4.38 20.24 -12.78
N TYR A 259 3.97 21.49 -12.94
CA TYR A 259 4.87 22.59 -13.27
C TYR A 259 5.62 23.07 -12.02
N ILE A 260 4.98 23.11 -10.85
CA ILE A 260 5.63 23.46 -9.57
C ILE A 260 6.71 22.41 -9.22
N TYR A 261 6.42 21.11 -9.42
CA TYR A 261 7.38 20.03 -9.20
C TYR A 261 8.57 20.09 -10.18
N ASN A 262 8.34 20.45 -11.46
CA ASN A 262 9.42 20.57 -12.44
C ASN A 262 10.31 21.81 -12.24
N TYR A 263 9.85 22.84 -11.53
CA TYR A 263 10.64 24.02 -11.18
C TYR A 263 11.26 23.96 -9.77
N GLY A 264 11.17 22.82 -9.08
CA GLY A 264 11.91 22.58 -7.83
C GLY A 264 11.50 23.44 -6.64
N ILE A 265 10.27 23.95 -6.59
CA ILE A 265 9.77 24.69 -5.43
C ILE A 265 9.02 23.72 -4.50
N THR A 266 9.74 23.16 -3.52
CA THR A 266 9.12 22.52 -2.36
C THR A 266 8.75 23.60 -1.34
N LEU A 267 7.44 23.86 -1.20
CA LEU A 267 6.90 24.63 -0.08
C LEU A 267 6.66 23.65 1.08
N ASP A 268 7.69 23.40 1.86
CA ASP A 268 7.51 22.87 3.21
C ASP A 268 7.52 24.04 4.20
N SER A 269 6.59 23.97 5.14
CA SER A 269 6.39 24.84 6.29
C SER A 269 7.58 25.76 6.66
N GLY A 270 7.64 26.92 6.01
CA GLY A 270 8.42 28.08 6.49
C GLY A 270 9.90 28.18 6.13
N LYS A 271 10.49 27.34 5.25
CA LYS A 271 11.88 27.57 4.77
C LYS A 271 12.05 27.29 3.27
N VAL A 272 12.43 28.33 2.53
CA VAL A 272 12.75 28.26 1.09
C VAL A 272 14.19 27.76 0.91
N PHE A 273 14.38 26.61 0.26
CA PHE A 273 15.69 26.14 -0.20
C PHE A 273 15.80 26.29 -1.73
N ILE A 274 16.77 27.08 -2.19
CA ILE A 274 17.14 27.15 -3.61
C ILE A 274 18.40 26.28 -3.78
N ARG A 275 18.27 25.12 -4.43
CA ARG A 275 19.43 24.30 -4.77
C ARG A 275 20.07 24.85 -6.06
N GLY A 276 21.13 25.64 -5.90
CA GLY A 276 21.97 26.10 -7.01
C GLY A 276 22.73 24.95 -7.67
N GLU A 277 22.75 24.95 -9.00
CA GLU A 277 23.61 24.10 -9.83
C GLU A 277 25.09 24.38 -9.52
N PHE A 278 25.86 23.35 -9.18
CA PHE A 278 27.31 23.37 -9.36
C PHE A 278 27.66 22.50 -10.56
N ARG A 279 27.94 23.18 -11.67
CA ARG A 279 28.62 22.63 -12.85
C ARG A 279 30.03 23.20 -12.88
N SER A 280 31.05 22.36 -12.79
CA SER A 280 32.45 22.69 -13.06
C SER A 280 33.14 21.40 -13.54
N THR A 281 33.26 21.18 -14.85
CA THR A 281 34.39 21.55 -15.74
C THR A 281 35.71 20.84 -15.44
N HIS A 282 36.08 19.92 -16.33
CA HIS A 282 37.43 19.41 -16.53
C HIS A 282 38.41 20.52 -16.93
N GLN A 283 39.56 20.58 -16.26
CA GLN A 283 40.94 20.88 -16.72
C GLN A 283 41.78 21.04 -15.43
N LYS A 284 42.86 20.31 -15.20
CA LYS A 284 44.09 20.19 -16.01
C LYS A 284 44.86 18.93 -15.61
#